data_AF-A0A916M5X3-F1
#
_entry.id   AF-A0A916M5X3-F1
#
_cell.length_a   1.000
_cell.length_b   1.000
_cell.length_c   1.000
_cell.angle_alpha   90.00
_cell.angle_beta   90.00
_cell.angle_gamma   90.00
#
_symmetry.space_group_name_H-M   'P 1'
#
loop_
_entity.id
_entity.type
_entity.pdbx_description
1 polymer ?
#
loop_
_entity_poly.entity_id
_entity_poly.type
_entity_poly.pdbx_seq_one_letter_code
_entity_poly.pdbx_strand_id
1 'polypeptide(L)'
;MPPGSLDAGERIAGTGCGSSRLPPGRVQVKHIESTTAEVGCSKRSDLNKPMRMSSRDANCRYIPLFDRHTGFDKLLNDLGIALPSGAGIETMVHRGWIKPVLRVFLPRTAIESWTNYPQFPMELSNCPEAESWALDLLVRARTSGWPRESGRWWVHELDDESDPLTQVARRHLSSPGGVSSELLVFRHARLDREVRPWLDYFAYWQAFQVADYARAMSRRCCLVEDIPVDRETALLARARLVDCEHKRLTAAWDERYAVFEWLSRMRTVVGSAVMPQREFEETRAAICQVAREAELSVDKMKEGIRRTLLLMWEEWSRAQETPALLGLLRQEIEYSIYFLERVSGERVDALDDYWSPHQRRDFSASLIDALPREEDLARRDFPRNVCIYLKEYRATVPQLAHLDETAIRTHLNAGWFASRAFRRFVLAFHRLHEQLRGPQSTPDEKVIRQSERIEQFNLISMHAERVLSRAARARTGQKSYSDVRALARESLNYVLGRWGLMGGDVGAACQRRMKELLVQRAQLHDLEEQTGLRLVAASEVASGNDVANELVAGFVNWVIARNYAAHHDVLDFDLVYSRRDANAPHPGSVALKAVLLSLLSVLVATPVG
;
A
#
# COMPACT_ATOMS: atom_id res chain seq x y z
N MET A 1 38.41 53.30 17.36
CA MET A 1 38.55 54.34 16.31
C MET A 1 37.59 54.02 15.17
N PRO A 2 36.98 55.01 14.50
CA PRO A 2 36.20 54.88 13.25
C PRO A 2 37.15 55.17 12.05
N PRO A 3 36.73 55.61 10.82
CA PRO A 3 35.39 55.73 10.17
C PRO A 3 35.34 55.20 8.69
N GLY A 4 34.27 55.53 7.93
CA GLY A 4 34.22 55.53 6.44
C GLY A 4 33.11 54.65 5.82
N SER A 5 31.95 55.09 5.27
CA SER A 5 31.33 56.40 4.93
C SER A 5 32.06 57.25 3.87
N LEU A 6 31.48 57.79 2.79
CA LEU A 6 30.08 58.04 2.32
C LEU A 6 29.96 57.69 0.79
N ASP A 7 28.92 57.88 -0.04
CA ASP A 7 27.49 58.35 -0.04
C ASP A 7 26.77 57.60 -1.23
N ALA A 8 25.47 57.61 -1.58
CA ALA A 8 24.30 58.53 -1.67
C ALA A 8 24.08 59.27 -3.04
N GLY A 9 22.80 59.52 -3.41
CA GLY A 9 22.34 60.02 -4.73
C GLY A 9 21.61 58.93 -5.56
N GLU A 10 20.32 58.94 -5.97
CA GLU A 10 19.31 59.98 -6.26
C GLU A 10 19.64 60.91 -7.46
N ARG A 11 18.74 61.22 -8.43
CA ARG A 11 17.32 60.83 -8.68
C ARG A 11 16.91 61.17 -10.15
N ILE A 12 15.69 60.80 -10.55
CA ILE A 12 14.81 61.39 -11.61
C ILE A 12 14.96 60.92 -13.09
N ALA A 13 13.77 60.64 -13.66
CA ALA A 13 13.43 60.10 -14.98
C ALA A 13 13.39 61.13 -16.14
N GLY A 14 13.15 60.64 -17.37
CA GLY A 14 12.76 61.50 -18.51
C GLY A 14 12.35 60.74 -19.80
N THR A 15 11.13 61.04 -20.29
CA THR A 15 10.53 60.88 -21.64
C THR A 15 11.43 60.66 -22.88
N GLY A 16 10.97 60.08 -24.01
CA GLY A 16 9.62 59.64 -24.43
C GLY A 16 9.31 59.97 -25.92
N CYS A 17 8.39 59.21 -26.56
CA CYS A 17 7.95 59.32 -27.98
C CYS A 17 9.01 59.03 -29.07
N GLY A 18 8.65 58.58 -30.29
CA GLY A 18 7.33 58.18 -30.83
C GLY A 18 7.38 57.90 -32.36
N SER A 19 6.20 57.85 -33.02
CA SER A 19 5.97 57.70 -34.48
C SER A 19 6.07 56.29 -35.10
N SER A 20 5.29 55.88 -36.12
CA SER A 20 3.87 56.18 -36.45
C SER A 20 3.29 55.22 -37.52
N ARG A 21 1.93 55.15 -37.56
CA ARG A 21 1.05 54.79 -38.71
C ARG A 21 0.96 53.33 -39.22
N LEU A 22 -0.20 53.08 -39.82
CA LEU A 22 -0.81 51.85 -40.37
C LEU A 22 -1.29 52.18 -41.82
N PRO A 23 -1.97 51.28 -42.58
CA PRO A 23 -1.87 49.81 -42.76
C PRO A 23 -1.39 49.58 -44.23
N PRO A 24 -1.97 48.74 -45.13
CA PRO A 24 -2.65 47.44 -45.03
C PRO A 24 -2.08 46.33 -45.96
N GLY A 25 -2.54 45.08 -45.78
CA GLY A 25 -2.38 44.00 -46.78
C GLY A 25 -3.06 42.70 -46.34
N ARG A 26 -3.89 42.08 -47.20
CA ARG A 26 -4.57 40.79 -46.93
C ARG A 26 -3.88 39.65 -47.66
N VAL A 27 -3.66 38.53 -46.97
CA VAL A 27 -3.78 37.17 -47.52
C VAL A 27 -4.52 36.31 -46.50
N GLN A 28 -5.45 35.47 -46.94
CA GLN A 28 -6.12 34.48 -46.09
C GLN A 28 -5.52 33.09 -46.33
N VAL A 29 -5.26 32.34 -45.26
CA VAL A 29 -5.20 30.88 -45.28
C VAL A 29 -6.14 30.38 -44.20
N LYS A 30 -7.04 29.45 -44.55
CA LYS A 30 -8.02 28.88 -43.62
C LYS A 30 -7.35 27.77 -42.80
N HIS A 31 -7.25 27.94 -41.48
CA HIS A 31 -7.14 26.79 -40.59
C HIS A 31 -8.53 26.26 -40.26
N ILE A 32 -8.67 24.93 -40.27
CA ILE A 32 -9.86 24.22 -39.81
C ILE A 32 -9.59 23.79 -38.37
N GLU A 33 -10.29 24.40 -37.42
CA GLU A 33 -10.18 24.02 -36.00
C GLU A 33 -10.99 22.74 -35.73
N SER A 34 -10.31 21.60 -35.76
CA SER A 34 -10.85 20.31 -35.33
C SER A 34 -11.04 20.29 -33.82
N THR A 35 -12.28 20.39 -33.34
CA THR A 35 -12.62 20.44 -31.91
C THR A 35 -12.54 19.06 -31.24
N THR A 36 -11.33 18.55 -30.98
CA THR A 36 -11.14 17.36 -30.12
C THR A 36 -11.16 17.76 -28.64
N ALA A 37 -12.19 17.31 -27.91
CA ALA A 37 -12.36 17.63 -26.50
C ALA A 37 -11.31 16.93 -25.62
N GLU A 38 -10.58 17.70 -24.80
CA GLU A 38 -9.63 17.16 -23.83
C GLU A 38 -10.35 16.44 -22.66
N VAL A 39 -10.47 15.12 -22.75
CA VAL A 39 -10.84 14.28 -21.60
C VAL A 39 -9.65 14.20 -20.66
N GLY A 40 -9.53 15.17 -19.76
CA GLY A 40 -8.35 15.45 -18.94
C GLY A 40 -7.73 14.22 -18.26
N CYS A 41 -6.44 13.99 -18.53
CA CYS A 41 -5.68 12.78 -18.16
C CYS A 41 -5.32 12.71 -16.65
N SER A 42 -6.33 12.63 -15.78
CA SER A 42 -6.14 12.54 -14.32
C SER A 42 -5.59 11.17 -13.84
N LYS A 43 -5.33 10.21 -14.73
CA LYS A 43 -4.85 8.86 -14.36
C LYS A 43 -3.35 8.81 -14.02
N ARG A 44 -2.50 9.67 -14.58
CA ARG A 44 -1.03 9.55 -14.49
C ARG A 44 -0.42 10.09 -13.19
N SER A 45 -0.89 11.22 -12.65
CA SER A 45 -0.27 11.87 -11.49
C SER A 45 -0.25 11.02 -10.21
N ASP A 46 -1.18 10.07 -10.08
CA ASP A 46 -1.39 9.29 -8.88
C ASP A 46 -0.48 8.04 -8.83
N LEU A 47 0.13 7.64 -9.96
CA LEU A 47 1.24 6.66 -10.04
C LEU A 47 2.57 7.21 -9.49
N ASN A 48 2.66 8.52 -9.23
CA ASN A 48 3.90 9.20 -8.84
C ASN A 48 4.02 9.38 -7.31
N LYS A 49 3.17 8.73 -6.51
CA LYS A 49 3.38 8.65 -5.05
C LYS A 49 4.67 7.86 -4.77
N PRO A 50 5.62 8.38 -3.97
CA PRO A 50 6.76 7.60 -3.52
C PRO A 50 6.31 6.54 -2.50
N MET A 51 6.71 5.30 -2.74
CA MET A 51 6.73 4.23 -1.75
C MET A 51 7.73 4.57 -0.63
N ARG A 52 7.57 4.02 0.57
CA ARG A 52 8.57 4.18 1.65
C ARG A 52 9.73 3.21 1.41
N MET A 53 10.73 3.69 0.68
CA MET A 53 11.95 2.97 0.29
C MET A 53 13.02 3.08 1.38
N SER A 54 13.87 2.07 1.57
CA SER A 54 15.08 2.17 2.39
C SER A 54 16.32 2.26 1.51
N SER A 55 17.29 3.12 1.85
CA SER A 55 18.60 3.08 1.18
C SER A 55 19.33 1.75 1.41
N ARG A 56 18.97 0.99 2.46
CA ARG A 56 19.46 -0.38 2.69
C ARG A 56 19.03 -1.37 1.59
N ASP A 57 17.97 -1.07 0.86
CA ASP A 57 17.44 -1.94 -0.19
C ASP A 57 18.39 -2.05 -1.40
N ALA A 58 19.31 -1.10 -1.58
CA ALA A 58 20.41 -1.20 -2.55
C ALA A 58 21.22 -2.49 -2.34
N ASN A 59 21.48 -2.85 -1.08
CA ASN A 59 22.32 -3.97 -0.66
C ASN A 59 21.51 -5.26 -0.40
N CYS A 60 20.22 -5.31 -0.75
CA CYS A 60 19.38 -6.50 -0.55
C CYS A 60 19.82 -7.73 -1.38
N ARG A 61 20.62 -7.50 -2.43
CA ARG A 61 21.00 -8.51 -3.41
C ARG A 61 22.14 -9.42 -2.94
N TYR A 62 23.17 -8.86 -2.31
CA TYR A 62 24.31 -9.61 -1.79
C TYR A 62 24.68 -9.14 -0.38
N ILE A 63 24.06 -9.76 0.62
CA ILE A 63 24.27 -9.48 2.04
C ILE A 63 25.39 -10.39 2.53
N PRO A 64 26.55 -9.86 2.96
CA PRO A 64 27.65 -10.67 3.43
C PRO A 64 27.32 -11.37 4.75
N LEU A 65 27.80 -12.60 4.90
CA LEU A 65 27.97 -13.26 6.19
C LEU A 65 29.44 -13.11 6.60
N PHE A 66 29.72 -12.10 7.41
CA PHE A 66 31.08 -11.85 7.91
C PHE A 66 31.33 -12.58 9.24
N ASP A 67 30.45 -12.34 10.22
CA ASP A 67 30.52 -12.92 11.57
C ASP A 67 29.10 -13.12 12.13
N ARG A 68 29.04 -13.63 13.36
CA ARG A 68 27.77 -13.80 14.09
C ARG A 68 27.27 -12.43 14.54
N HIS A 69 25.98 -12.19 14.33
CA HIS A 69 25.26 -10.94 14.64
C HIS A 69 25.56 -9.72 13.74
N THR A 70 26.20 -9.91 12.57
CA THR A 70 26.22 -8.91 11.49
C THR A 70 25.60 -9.45 10.19
N GLY A 71 25.41 -8.55 9.21
CA GLY A 71 25.01 -8.90 7.85
C GLY A 71 23.76 -9.80 7.77
N PHE A 72 23.89 -10.94 7.11
CA PHE A 72 22.79 -11.89 6.93
C PHE A 72 22.36 -12.58 8.24
N ASP A 73 23.29 -12.90 9.14
CA ASP A 73 22.94 -13.46 10.46
C ASP A 73 22.12 -12.45 11.28
N LYS A 74 22.49 -11.17 11.22
CA LYS A 74 21.67 -10.11 11.84
C LYS A 74 20.27 -10.04 11.25
N LEU A 75 20.10 -10.10 9.93
CA LEU A 75 18.78 -10.07 9.29
C LEU A 75 17.86 -11.18 9.82
N LEU A 76 18.38 -12.38 10.01
CA LEU A 76 17.60 -13.51 10.56
C LEU A 76 17.17 -13.27 12.01
N ASN A 77 18.06 -12.71 12.84
CA ASN A 77 17.75 -12.32 14.22
C ASN A 77 16.71 -11.18 14.26
N ASP A 78 16.86 -10.14 13.44
CA ASP A 78 15.92 -9.01 13.31
C ASP A 78 14.51 -9.47 12.84
N LEU A 79 14.42 -10.61 12.13
CA LEU A 79 13.16 -11.25 11.70
C LEU A 79 12.59 -12.27 12.72
N GLY A 80 13.32 -12.56 13.81
CA GLY A 80 12.93 -13.56 14.80
C GLY A 80 13.05 -15.01 14.33
N ILE A 81 13.88 -15.31 13.33
CA ILE A 81 14.07 -16.66 12.79
C ILE A 81 14.99 -17.46 13.71
N ALA A 82 14.39 -18.23 14.63
CA ALA A 82 15.11 -19.12 15.52
C ALA A 82 15.68 -20.33 14.75
N LEU A 83 17.01 -20.43 14.64
CA LEU A 83 17.69 -21.59 14.07
C LEU A 83 17.71 -22.76 15.07
N PRO A 84 17.69 -24.03 14.60
CA PRO A 84 17.78 -25.19 15.48
C PRO A 84 19.07 -25.19 16.32
N SER A 85 18.99 -25.68 17.57
CA SER A 85 20.12 -25.66 18.52
C SER A 85 21.39 -26.29 17.94
N GLY A 86 22.45 -25.50 17.83
CA GLY A 86 23.75 -25.92 17.26
C GLY A 86 23.85 -25.89 15.73
N ALA A 87 22.79 -25.49 15.01
CA ALA A 87 22.80 -25.35 13.55
C ALA A 87 22.82 -23.86 13.13
N GLY A 88 24.00 -23.24 13.13
CA GLY A 88 24.17 -21.91 12.55
C GLY A 88 24.07 -21.92 11.03
N ILE A 89 24.03 -20.74 10.40
CA ILE A 89 24.00 -20.61 8.92
C ILE A 89 25.17 -21.34 8.26
N GLU A 90 26.36 -21.28 8.85
CA GLU A 90 27.53 -22.08 8.46
C GLU A 90 27.22 -23.59 8.37
N THR A 91 26.49 -24.12 9.34
CA THR A 91 26.07 -25.53 9.42
C THR A 91 25.01 -25.87 8.38
N MET A 92 24.09 -24.94 8.08
CA MET A 92 23.08 -25.10 7.04
C MET A 92 23.70 -25.09 5.64
N VAL A 93 24.72 -24.24 5.41
CA VAL A 93 25.53 -24.25 4.18
C VAL A 93 26.31 -25.55 4.04
N HIS A 94 26.99 -25.99 5.10
CA HIS A 94 27.76 -27.25 5.06
C HIS A 94 26.87 -28.47 4.77
N ARG A 95 25.63 -28.48 5.29
CA ARG A 95 24.63 -29.53 5.00
C ARG A 95 23.94 -29.37 3.63
N GLY A 96 24.28 -28.36 2.84
CA GLY A 96 23.66 -28.08 1.54
C GLY A 96 22.20 -27.59 1.59
N TRP A 97 21.65 -27.36 2.79
CA TRP A 97 20.26 -26.91 2.99
C TRP A 97 20.02 -25.52 2.39
N ILE A 98 21.02 -24.66 2.48
CA ILE A 98 21.07 -23.35 1.82
C ILE A 98 22.41 -23.22 1.11
N LYS A 99 22.45 -22.38 0.06
CA LYS A 99 23.67 -22.07 -0.69
C LYS A 99 23.84 -20.56 -0.75
N PRO A 100 25.03 -19.99 -0.48
CA PRO A 100 25.31 -18.59 -0.78
C PRO A 100 25.05 -18.31 -2.26
N VAL A 101 24.53 -17.14 -2.62
CA VAL A 101 24.36 -16.74 -4.03
C VAL A 101 25.74 -16.49 -4.66
N LEU A 102 26.66 -15.89 -3.90
CA LEU A 102 28.07 -15.76 -4.26
C LEU A 102 28.95 -16.29 -3.12
N ARG A 103 30.02 -16.98 -3.47
CA ARG A 103 31.16 -17.29 -2.59
C ARG A 103 32.43 -16.79 -3.26
N VAL A 104 33.03 -15.72 -2.72
CA VAL A 104 34.29 -15.16 -3.23
C VAL A 104 35.44 -15.68 -2.36
N PHE A 105 36.38 -16.41 -2.95
CA PHE A 105 37.62 -16.79 -2.26
C PHE A 105 38.55 -15.57 -2.12
N LEU A 106 39.14 -15.42 -0.96
CA LEU A 106 40.11 -14.36 -0.64
C LEU A 106 41.52 -14.96 -0.58
N PRO A 107 42.56 -14.25 -1.05
CA PRO A 107 43.94 -14.71 -0.87
C PRO A 107 44.28 -14.84 0.62
N ARG A 108 44.90 -15.96 0.99
CA ARG A 108 45.38 -16.21 2.36
C ARG A 108 46.32 -15.10 2.83
N THR A 109 47.23 -14.68 1.96
CA THR A 109 48.24 -13.64 2.18
C THR A 109 47.64 -12.26 2.43
N ALA A 110 46.53 -11.90 1.76
CA ALA A 110 45.75 -10.72 2.11
C ALA A 110 45.23 -10.79 3.56
N ILE A 111 44.65 -11.92 3.98
CA ILE A 111 44.13 -12.06 5.35
C ILE A 111 45.25 -12.10 6.39
N GLU A 112 46.37 -12.80 6.12
CA GLU A 112 47.52 -12.84 7.04
C GLU A 112 48.30 -11.52 7.14
N SER A 113 48.04 -10.57 6.22
CA SER A 113 48.52 -9.19 6.35
C SER A 113 47.77 -8.40 7.43
N TRP A 114 46.52 -8.78 7.73
CA TRP A 114 45.61 -8.06 8.64
C TRP A 114 45.89 -8.44 10.10
N THR A 115 46.62 -7.57 10.80
CA THR A 115 47.28 -7.88 12.08
C THR A 115 46.33 -8.03 13.26
N ASN A 116 45.23 -7.26 13.26
CA ASN A 116 44.21 -7.25 14.30
C ASN A 116 42.94 -8.07 13.92
N TYR A 117 43.03 -9.01 12.97
CA TYR A 117 41.89 -9.80 12.47
C TYR A 117 40.98 -10.39 13.58
N PRO A 118 39.64 -10.29 13.50
CA PRO A 118 38.82 -9.59 12.51
C PRO A 118 38.35 -8.20 12.98
N GLN A 119 39.16 -7.45 13.74
CA GLN A 119 38.80 -6.13 14.26
C GLN A 119 38.90 -5.03 13.18
N PHE A 120 38.01 -4.04 13.26
CA PHE A 120 38.01 -2.87 12.38
C PHE A 120 38.24 -1.59 13.22
N PRO A 121 38.95 -0.57 12.71
CA PRO A 121 39.61 -0.52 11.39
C PRO A 121 40.74 -1.55 11.25
N MET A 122 40.98 -2.01 10.03
CA MET A 122 41.96 -3.07 9.76
C MET A 122 43.37 -2.51 9.86
N GLU A 123 44.18 -3.07 10.76
CA GLU A 123 45.62 -2.84 10.79
C GLU A 123 46.30 -3.78 9.79
N LEU A 124 47.15 -3.25 8.91
CA LEU A 124 47.73 -4.01 7.79
C LEU A 124 49.26 -4.02 7.86
N SER A 125 49.86 -5.14 7.46
CA SER A 125 51.31 -5.29 7.32
C SER A 125 51.67 -6.09 6.08
N ASN A 126 52.32 -5.44 5.12
CA ASN A 126 52.90 -6.05 3.91
C ASN A 126 51.92 -6.89 3.06
N CYS A 127 50.69 -6.43 2.87
CA CYS A 127 49.79 -7.01 1.87
C CYS A 127 50.38 -6.83 0.46
N PRO A 128 50.42 -7.88 -0.39
CA PRO A 128 50.75 -7.72 -1.81
C PRO A 128 49.74 -6.79 -2.51
N GLU A 129 50.22 -5.88 -3.35
CA GLU A 129 49.35 -4.94 -4.10
C GLU A 129 48.32 -5.68 -4.95
N ALA A 130 48.73 -6.76 -5.62
CA ALA A 130 47.89 -7.63 -6.43
C ALA A 130 46.78 -8.38 -5.65
N GLU A 131 46.82 -8.35 -4.32
CA GLU A 131 45.84 -8.99 -3.43
C GLU A 131 45.06 -7.99 -2.55
N SER A 132 45.44 -6.71 -2.58
CA SER A 132 44.81 -5.63 -1.80
C SER A 132 43.30 -5.50 -2.04
N TRP A 133 42.84 -5.87 -3.25
CA TRP A 133 41.43 -5.93 -3.62
C TRP A 133 40.57 -6.76 -2.65
N ALA A 134 41.14 -7.81 -2.03
CA ALA A 134 40.42 -8.66 -1.08
C ALA A 134 40.15 -7.92 0.24
N LEU A 135 41.06 -7.04 0.65
CA LEU A 135 40.89 -6.15 1.78
C LEU A 135 39.88 -5.05 1.47
N ASP A 136 39.91 -4.46 0.28
CA ASP A 136 38.88 -3.51 -0.16
C ASP A 136 37.49 -4.15 -0.15
N LEU A 137 37.36 -5.40 -0.65
CA LEU A 137 36.11 -6.15 -0.63
C LEU A 137 35.62 -6.41 0.80
N LEU A 138 36.52 -6.76 1.73
CA LEU A 138 36.21 -6.90 3.16
C LEU A 138 35.74 -5.57 3.77
N VAL A 139 36.34 -4.44 3.40
CA VAL A 139 35.89 -3.10 3.81
C VAL A 139 34.49 -2.81 3.28
N ARG A 140 34.22 -2.98 1.98
CA ARG A 140 32.89 -2.72 1.39
C ARG A 140 31.81 -3.59 2.04
N ALA A 141 32.08 -4.88 2.20
CA ALA A 141 31.18 -5.84 2.85
C ALA A 141 30.82 -5.43 4.29
N ARG A 142 31.80 -5.02 5.11
CA ARG A 142 31.57 -4.56 6.49
C ARG A 142 30.93 -3.17 6.56
N THR A 143 31.28 -2.24 5.66
CA THR A 143 30.82 -0.84 5.72
C THR A 143 29.44 -0.62 5.09
N SER A 144 28.91 -1.58 4.32
CA SER A 144 27.62 -1.46 3.64
C SER A 144 27.54 -0.18 2.79
N GLY A 145 28.53 0.00 1.91
CA GLY A 145 28.72 1.21 1.13
C GLY A 145 27.47 1.65 0.35
N TRP A 146 27.35 2.97 0.16
CA TRP A 146 26.37 3.55 -0.74
C TRP A 146 26.68 3.15 -2.20
N PRO A 147 25.68 2.84 -3.04
CA PRO A 147 25.90 2.56 -4.46
C PRO A 147 26.62 3.73 -5.13
N ARG A 148 27.74 3.44 -5.80
CA ARG A 148 28.64 4.47 -6.33
C ARG A 148 28.06 5.14 -7.59
N GLU A 149 28.58 6.32 -7.91
CA GLU A 149 28.34 6.98 -9.20
C GLU A 149 29.09 6.24 -10.32
N SER A 150 28.52 5.11 -10.74
CA SER A 150 28.98 4.30 -11.88
C SER A 150 28.08 4.45 -13.10
N GLY A 151 28.47 3.85 -14.22
CA GLY A 151 27.64 3.78 -15.44
C GLY A 151 26.31 3.03 -15.25
N ARG A 152 26.14 2.28 -14.15
CA ARG A 152 24.90 1.61 -13.76
C ARG A 152 24.62 1.77 -12.26
N TRP A 153 24.48 3.01 -11.78
CA TRP A 153 24.16 3.37 -10.38
C TRP A 153 23.00 2.59 -9.71
N TRP A 154 22.10 2.01 -10.52
CA TRP A 154 20.94 1.22 -10.10
C TRP A 154 21.21 -0.29 -9.94
N VAL A 155 22.43 -0.74 -10.22
CA VAL A 155 22.91 -2.12 -10.07
C VAL A 155 23.70 -2.24 -8.75
N HIS A 156 23.71 -3.44 -8.14
CA HIS A 156 24.52 -3.71 -6.96
C HIS A 156 26.00 -3.77 -7.36
N GLU A 157 26.94 -3.27 -6.54
CA GLU A 157 28.36 -3.18 -6.93
C GLU A 157 28.96 -4.49 -7.47
N LEU A 158 28.71 -5.65 -6.82
CA LEU A 158 29.15 -6.98 -7.29
C LEU A 158 28.51 -7.49 -8.59
N ASP A 159 27.53 -6.77 -9.14
CA ASP A 159 27.00 -6.97 -10.49
C ASP A 159 27.39 -5.87 -11.49
N ASP A 160 28.03 -4.80 -11.03
CA ASP A 160 28.54 -3.76 -11.92
C ASP A 160 29.86 -4.20 -12.55
N GLU A 161 29.76 -4.73 -13.77
CA GLU A 161 30.90 -5.15 -14.58
C GLU A 161 31.83 -3.99 -14.99
N SER A 162 31.47 -2.73 -14.71
CA SER A 162 32.35 -1.58 -14.86
C SER A 162 33.24 -1.27 -13.64
N ASP A 163 32.97 -1.83 -12.45
CA ASP A 163 33.84 -1.67 -11.27
C ASP A 163 35.05 -2.63 -11.35
N PRO A 164 36.30 -2.13 -11.35
CA PRO A 164 37.49 -2.97 -11.36
C PRO A 164 37.56 -3.95 -10.18
N LEU A 165 37.04 -3.59 -9.00
CA LEU A 165 37.01 -4.52 -7.86
C LEU A 165 36.08 -5.70 -8.15
N THR A 166 34.89 -5.43 -8.70
CA THR A 166 33.93 -6.46 -9.08
C THR A 166 34.48 -7.36 -10.18
N GLN A 167 35.17 -6.80 -11.18
CA GLN A 167 35.85 -7.60 -12.22
C GLN A 167 36.92 -8.55 -11.65
N VAL A 168 37.63 -8.15 -10.59
CA VAL A 168 38.61 -9.03 -9.92
C VAL A 168 37.91 -10.04 -9.02
N ALA A 169 37.02 -9.60 -8.12
CA ALA A 169 36.29 -10.47 -7.20
C ALA A 169 35.49 -11.55 -7.93
N ARG A 170 34.87 -11.23 -9.08
CA ARG A 170 34.17 -12.22 -9.92
C ARG A 170 35.07 -13.32 -10.49
N ARG A 171 36.39 -13.08 -10.67
CA ARG A 171 37.36 -14.13 -11.07
C ARG A 171 37.70 -15.10 -9.95
N HIS A 172 37.45 -14.71 -8.70
CA HIS A 172 37.66 -15.52 -7.50
C HIS A 172 36.35 -16.13 -6.95
N LEU A 173 35.26 -16.10 -7.75
CA LEU A 173 34.03 -16.81 -7.41
C LEU A 173 34.22 -18.32 -7.49
N SER A 174 33.72 -19.02 -6.47
CA SER A 174 33.52 -20.47 -6.52
C SER A 174 32.07 -20.82 -6.82
N SER A 175 31.85 -22.00 -7.38
CA SER A 175 30.52 -22.62 -7.34
C SER A 175 30.16 -22.90 -5.87
N PRO A 176 28.98 -22.46 -5.35
CA PRO A 176 28.59 -22.60 -3.93
C PRO A 176 28.23 -24.04 -3.50
N GLY A 177 28.89 -25.03 -4.10
CA GLY A 177 28.90 -26.45 -3.74
C GLY A 177 30.09 -27.22 -4.35
N GLY A 178 31.12 -26.52 -4.86
CA GLY A 178 32.30 -27.13 -5.50
C GLY A 178 33.51 -27.20 -4.56
N VAL A 179 34.02 -28.42 -4.35
CA VAL A 179 35.10 -28.80 -3.39
C VAL A 179 34.69 -28.58 -1.93
N SER A 180 35.05 -29.51 -1.02
CA SER A 180 34.77 -29.30 0.41
C SER A 180 35.55 -28.08 0.91
N SER A 181 34.82 -27.04 1.32
CA SER A 181 35.40 -25.81 1.83
C SER A 181 36.14 -25.99 3.17
N GLU A 182 35.97 -27.14 3.83
CA GLU A 182 36.77 -27.54 5.00
C GLU A 182 38.27 -27.66 4.64
N LEU A 183 38.59 -28.09 3.41
CA LEU A 183 39.97 -28.26 2.93
C LEU A 183 40.73 -26.93 2.71
N LEU A 184 40.05 -25.80 2.83
CA LEU A 184 40.60 -24.45 2.65
C LEU A 184 40.62 -23.64 3.96
N VAL A 185 40.17 -24.21 5.08
CA VAL A 185 40.34 -23.59 6.39
C VAL A 185 41.83 -23.58 6.74
N PHE A 186 42.37 -22.44 7.15
CA PHE A 186 43.75 -22.32 7.60
C PHE A 186 43.82 -21.67 8.99
N ARG A 187 44.95 -21.85 9.70
CA ARG A 187 45.16 -21.25 11.02
C ARG A 187 45.97 -19.96 10.88
N HIS A 188 45.43 -18.85 11.38
CA HIS A 188 46.02 -17.52 11.24
C HIS A 188 47.33 -17.40 12.01
N ALA A 189 48.45 -17.20 11.31
CA ALA A 189 49.81 -17.35 11.84
C ALA A 189 50.12 -16.53 13.12
N ARG A 190 49.43 -15.40 13.35
CA ARG A 190 49.65 -14.54 14.54
C ARG A 190 48.62 -14.70 15.66
N LEU A 191 47.48 -15.35 15.39
CA LEU A 191 46.32 -15.36 16.30
C LEU A 191 45.86 -16.77 16.69
N ASP A 192 46.44 -17.80 16.09
CA ASP A 192 46.17 -19.22 16.35
C ASP A 192 44.68 -19.63 16.22
N ARG A 193 43.92 -18.84 15.44
CA ARG A 193 42.50 -19.04 15.14
C ARG A 193 42.32 -19.64 13.75
N GLU A 194 41.31 -20.51 13.60
CA GLU A 194 40.86 -20.94 12.28
C GLU A 194 40.23 -19.79 11.51
N VAL A 195 40.56 -19.71 10.23
CA VAL A 195 40.10 -18.70 9.28
C VAL A 195 39.62 -19.39 8.02
N ARG A 196 38.47 -18.93 7.53
CA ARG A 196 37.88 -19.33 6.25
C ARG A 196 38.23 -18.27 5.22
N PRO A 197 39.04 -18.57 4.19
CA PRO A 197 39.47 -17.59 3.20
C PRO A 197 38.38 -17.31 2.15
N TRP A 198 37.15 -17.02 2.56
CA TRP A 198 36.07 -16.65 1.65
C TRP A 198 35.03 -15.74 2.31
N LEU A 199 34.31 -14.98 1.49
CA LEU A 199 33.08 -14.29 1.86
C LEU A 199 31.89 -14.99 1.20
N ASP A 200 30.93 -15.38 2.03
CA ASP A 200 29.63 -15.89 1.59
C ASP A 200 28.63 -14.73 1.55
N TYR A 201 27.94 -14.55 0.43
CA TYR A 201 26.88 -13.56 0.26
C TYR A 201 25.53 -14.25 0.03
N PHE A 202 24.53 -13.82 0.79
CA PHE A 202 23.16 -14.30 0.71
C PHE A 202 22.24 -13.19 0.21
N ALA A 203 21.24 -13.52 -0.59
CA ALA A 203 20.22 -12.54 -0.96
C ALA A 203 19.20 -12.37 0.17
N TYR A 204 18.57 -11.19 0.27
CA TYR A 204 17.57 -10.86 1.30
C TYR A 204 16.43 -11.89 1.37
N TRP A 205 15.98 -12.38 0.23
CA TRP A 205 14.95 -13.42 0.12
C TRP A 205 15.37 -14.77 0.72
N GLN A 206 16.67 -15.06 0.88
CA GLN A 206 17.10 -16.30 1.52
C GLN A 206 16.77 -16.36 3.00
N ALA A 207 16.43 -15.23 3.65
CA ALA A 207 15.82 -15.27 4.98
C ALA A 207 14.52 -16.10 4.98
N PHE A 208 13.74 -16.03 3.89
CA PHE A 208 12.56 -16.86 3.71
C PHE A 208 12.89 -18.35 3.56
N GLN A 209 13.95 -18.66 2.79
CA GLN A 209 14.44 -20.03 2.62
C GLN A 209 14.92 -20.62 3.95
N VAL A 210 15.71 -19.86 4.72
CA VAL A 210 16.18 -20.25 6.06
C VAL A 210 15.01 -20.50 7.01
N ALA A 211 13.98 -19.65 7.01
CA ALA A 211 12.79 -19.84 7.84
C ALA A 211 12.03 -21.13 7.50
N ASP A 212 11.80 -21.41 6.21
CA ASP A 212 11.16 -22.65 5.75
C ASP A 212 11.93 -23.90 6.20
N TYR A 213 13.27 -23.87 6.10
CA TYR A 213 14.14 -24.95 6.59
C TYR A 213 14.11 -25.09 8.11
N ALA A 214 14.31 -24.01 8.87
CA ALA A 214 14.31 -24.04 10.33
C ALA A 214 12.99 -24.59 10.89
N ARG A 215 11.87 -24.17 10.30
CA ARG A 215 10.52 -24.63 10.60
C ARG A 215 10.32 -26.12 10.29
N ALA A 216 10.65 -26.56 9.07
CA ALA A 216 10.46 -27.95 8.66
C ALA A 216 11.29 -28.92 9.50
N MET A 217 12.57 -28.60 9.70
CA MET A 217 13.49 -29.44 10.48
C MET A 217 13.08 -29.50 11.95
N SER A 218 12.65 -28.39 12.56
CA SER A 218 12.18 -28.37 13.95
C SER A 218 10.91 -29.19 14.15
N ARG A 219 9.88 -28.98 13.31
CA ARG A 219 8.59 -29.68 13.43
C ARG A 219 8.69 -31.19 13.18
N ARG A 220 9.66 -31.65 12.37
CA ARG A 220 9.86 -33.09 12.05
C ARG A 220 10.84 -33.81 12.97
N CYS A 221 11.79 -33.11 13.58
CA CYS A 221 12.77 -33.74 14.48
C CYS A 221 12.15 -34.32 15.76
N CYS A 222 11.21 -33.60 16.38
CA CYS A 222 10.63 -34.01 17.67
C CYS A 222 9.73 -35.26 17.54
N LEU A 223 9.02 -35.42 16.40
CA LEU A 223 8.07 -36.51 16.14
C LEU A 223 8.69 -37.93 16.11
N VAL A 224 10.02 -38.05 16.21
CA VAL A 224 10.72 -39.35 16.18
C VAL A 224 11.24 -39.76 17.57
N GLU A 225 11.23 -38.85 18.56
CA GLU A 225 11.78 -39.11 19.90
C GLU A 225 10.79 -39.89 20.81
N ASP A 226 9.49 -39.86 20.49
CA ASP A 226 8.43 -40.60 21.21
C ASP A 226 8.22 -42.06 20.74
N ILE A 227 8.97 -42.54 19.74
CA ILE A 227 8.74 -43.86 19.13
C ILE A 227 9.58 -44.93 19.83
N PRO A 228 8.99 -45.96 20.48
CA PRO A 228 9.71 -47.02 21.19
C PRO A 228 10.27 -48.07 20.22
N VAL A 229 11.21 -47.66 19.38
CA VAL A 229 11.95 -48.47 18.41
C VAL A 229 13.44 -48.36 18.73
N ASP A 230 14.24 -49.32 18.26
CA ASP A 230 15.70 -49.26 18.31
C ASP A 230 16.24 -47.87 17.89
N ARG A 231 17.22 -47.37 18.65
CA ARG A 231 17.82 -46.04 18.48
C ARG A 231 18.48 -45.86 17.12
N GLU A 232 19.12 -46.89 16.58
CA GLU A 232 19.75 -46.80 15.26
C GLU A 232 18.70 -46.68 14.15
N THR A 233 17.67 -47.53 14.21
CA THR A 233 16.49 -47.50 13.33
C THR A 233 15.76 -46.16 13.39
N ALA A 234 15.58 -45.58 14.59
CA ALA A 234 14.97 -44.27 14.78
C ALA A 234 15.83 -43.13 14.18
N LEU A 235 17.15 -43.18 14.34
CA LEU A 235 18.07 -42.22 13.72
C LEU A 235 18.07 -42.32 12.19
N LEU A 236 18.04 -43.54 11.63
CA LEU A 236 17.92 -43.78 10.18
C LEU A 236 16.58 -43.27 9.62
N ALA A 237 15.48 -43.46 10.36
CA ALA A 237 14.17 -42.90 9.98
C ALA A 237 14.19 -41.36 9.99
N ARG A 238 14.74 -40.73 11.04
CA ARG A 238 14.91 -39.27 11.13
C ARG A 238 15.78 -38.72 10.00
N ALA A 239 16.89 -39.39 9.67
CA ALA A 239 17.76 -39.00 8.55
C ALA A 239 17.03 -39.03 7.20
N ARG A 240 16.24 -40.08 6.93
CA ARG A 240 15.41 -40.18 5.71
C ARG A 240 14.35 -39.08 5.63
N LEU A 241 13.68 -38.77 6.74
CA LEU A 241 12.69 -37.68 6.78
C LEU A 241 13.34 -36.31 6.50
N VAL A 242 14.51 -36.05 7.06
CA VAL A 242 15.30 -34.83 6.80
C VAL A 242 15.72 -34.72 5.34
N ASP A 243 16.19 -35.82 4.73
CA ASP A 243 16.55 -35.87 3.29
C ASP A 243 15.33 -35.65 2.37
N CYS A 244 14.18 -36.28 2.67
CA CYS A 244 12.95 -36.06 1.91
C CYS A 244 12.43 -34.62 2.01
N GLU A 245 12.41 -34.02 3.21
CA GLU A 245 12.00 -32.62 3.39
C GLU A 245 13.01 -31.64 2.76
N HIS A 246 14.33 -31.93 2.81
CA HIS A 246 15.35 -31.15 2.10
C HIS A 246 15.14 -31.18 0.59
N LYS A 247 14.93 -32.36 -0.02
CA LYS A 247 14.65 -32.48 -1.46
C LYS A 247 13.37 -31.74 -1.87
N ARG A 248 12.31 -31.85 -1.06
CA ARG A 248 11.04 -31.12 -1.28
C ARG A 248 11.23 -29.60 -1.19
N LEU A 249 11.97 -29.13 -0.19
CA LEU A 249 12.25 -27.70 -0.01
C LEU A 249 13.18 -27.16 -1.10
N THR A 250 14.20 -27.90 -1.52
CA THR A 250 15.06 -27.51 -2.65
C THR A 250 14.24 -27.33 -3.92
N ALA A 251 13.44 -28.32 -4.33
CA ALA A 251 12.59 -28.20 -5.53
C ALA A 251 11.62 -27.01 -5.46
N ALA A 252 10.95 -26.81 -4.31
CA ALA A 252 10.07 -25.66 -4.11
C ALA A 252 10.82 -24.32 -4.15
N TRP A 253 12.07 -24.27 -3.69
CA TRP A 253 12.89 -23.05 -3.76
C TRP A 253 13.51 -22.80 -5.14
N ASP A 254 13.79 -23.85 -5.91
CA ASP A 254 14.22 -23.74 -7.31
C ASP A 254 13.07 -23.18 -8.18
N GLU A 255 11.82 -23.60 -7.95
CA GLU A 255 10.62 -23.00 -8.58
C GLU A 255 10.41 -21.53 -8.19
N ARG A 256 10.61 -21.19 -6.90
CA ARG A 256 10.43 -19.82 -6.37
C ARG A 256 11.57 -18.86 -6.78
N TYR A 257 12.78 -19.37 -7.04
CA TYR A 257 14.02 -18.59 -7.24
C TYR A 257 13.86 -17.48 -8.29
N ALA A 258 13.28 -17.79 -9.45
CA ALA A 258 13.17 -16.84 -10.56
C ALA A 258 12.38 -15.57 -10.17
N VAL A 259 11.38 -15.68 -9.29
CA VAL A 259 10.58 -14.52 -8.81
C VAL A 259 11.41 -13.64 -7.89
N PHE A 260 12.12 -14.24 -6.94
CA PHE A 260 12.93 -13.50 -5.99
C PHE A 260 14.21 -12.91 -6.60
N GLU A 261 14.75 -13.50 -7.67
CA GLU A 261 15.88 -12.97 -8.42
C GLU A 261 15.56 -11.62 -9.09
N TRP A 262 14.41 -11.50 -9.80
CA TRP A 262 14.04 -10.20 -10.38
C TRP A 262 13.54 -9.19 -9.35
N LEU A 263 12.93 -9.65 -8.25
CA LEU A 263 12.60 -8.77 -7.13
C LEU A 263 13.85 -8.16 -6.51
N SER A 264 14.87 -8.97 -6.25
CA SER A 264 16.16 -8.52 -5.73
C SER A 264 16.78 -7.43 -6.62
N ARG A 265 16.80 -7.62 -7.94
CA ARG A 265 17.32 -6.60 -8.88
C ARG A 265 16.53 -5.30 -8.79
N MET A 266 15.20 -5.37 -8.81
CA MET A 266 14.35 -4.16 -8.77
C MET A 266 14.40 -3.46 -7.40
N ARG A 267 14.44 -4.22 -6.30
CA ARG A 267 14.60 -3.70 -4.93
C ARG A 267 15.94 -2.97 -4.76
N THR A 268 17.01 -3.45 -5.40
CA THR A 268 18.28 -2.71 -5.51
C THR A 268 18.11 -1.39 -6.30
N VAL A 269 17.47 -1.38 -7.49
CA VAL A 269 17.20 -0.12 -8.23
C VAL A 269 16.50 0.91 -7.34
N VAL A 270 15.45 0.46 -6.64
CA VAL A 270 14.61 1.34 -5.82
C VAL A 270 15.34 1.81 -4.56
N GLY A 271 16.23 1.00 -3.98
CA GLY A 271 17.11 1.41 -2.89
C GLY A 271 18.16 2.44 -3.31
N SER A 272 18.77 2.27 -4.49
CA SER A 272 19.70 3.27 -5.07
C SER A 272 18.99 4.57 -5.45
N ALA A 273 17.71 4.51 -5.83
CA ALA A 273 16.90 5.67 -6.23
C ALA A 273 16.55 6.63 -5.06
N VAL A 274 16.84 6.26 -3.81
CA VAL A 274 16.67 7.13 -2.62
C VAL A 274 17.72 8.27 -2.58
N MET A 275 18.70 8.26 -3.48
CA MET A 275 19.76 9.28 -3.54
C MET A 275 19.24 10.67 -3.98
N PRO A 276 19.64 11.78 -3.31
CA PRO A 276 19.10 13.12 -3.56
C PRO A 276 19.28 13.72 -4.97
N GLN A 277 19.97 13.03 -5.87
CA GLN A 277 20.33 13.51 -7.22
C GLN A 277 19.62 12.74 -8.36
N ARG A 278 18.78 11.74 -8.04
CA ARG A 278 18.13 10.88 -9.06
C ARG A 278 16.76 11.40 -9.44
N GLU A 279 16.50 11.50 -10.74
CA GLU A 279 15.16 11.86 -11.23
C GLU A 279 14.22 10.64 -11.26
N PHE A 280 12.92 10.94 -11.21
CA PHE A 280 11.87 9.93 -11.24
C PHE A 280 11.86 9.12 -12.55
N GLU A 281 12.07 9.78 -13.69
CA GLU A 281 12.10 9.08 -14.99
C GLU A 281 13.40 8.29 -15.20
N GLU A 282 14.54 8.69 -14.62
CA GLU A 282 15.75 7.84 -14.56
C GLU A 282 15.47 6.54 -13.81
N THR A 283 14.86 6.66 -12.62
CA THR A 283 14.47 5.53 -11.77
C THR A 283 13.51 4.60 -12.51
N ARG A 284 12.52 5.17 -13.22
CA ARG A 284 11.58 4.41 -14.03
C ARG A 284 12.26 3.73 -15.22
N ALA A 285 13.20 4.40 -15.90
CA ALA A 285 13.96 3.83 -17.00
C ALA A 285 14.82 2.63 -16.53
N ALA A 286 15.45 2.73 -15.35
CA ALA A 286 16.18 1.64 -14.71
C ALA A 286 15.27 0.45 -14.36
N ILE A 287 14.09 0.69 -13.75
CA ILE A 287 13.09 -0.37 -13.48
C ILE A 287 12.66 -1.07 -14.78
N CYS A 288 12.33 -0.30 -15.82
CA CYS A 288 11.98 -0.86 -17.13
C CYS A 288 13.18 -1.50 -17.85
N GLN A 289 14.43 -1.22 -17.47
CA GLN A 289 15.61 -1.93 -17.96
C GLN A 289 15.77 -3.29 -17.26
N VAL A 290 15.62 -3.36 -15.93
CA VAL A 290 15.61 -4.63 -15.19
C VAL A 290 14.55 -5.60 -15.73
N ALA A 291 13.34 -5.11 -16.04
CA ALA A 291 12.29 -5.94 -16.65
C ALA A 291 12.70 -6.55 -17.99
N ARG A 292 13.42 -5.79 -18.84
CA ARG A 292 13.92 -6.26 -20.14
C ARG A 292 15.10 -7.22 -19.99
N GLU A 293 16.04 -6.93 -19.08
CA GLU A 293 17.19 -7.80 -18.79
C GLU A 293 16.80 -9.12 -18.10
N ALA A 294 15.61 -9.19 -17.47
CA ALA A 294 15.02 -10.40 -16.90
C ALA A 294 13.91 -11.03 -17.78
N GLU A 295 13.76 -10.58 -19.03
CA GLU A 295 12.74 -11.04 -20.00
C GLU A 295 11.29 -11.07 -19.47
N LEU A 296 10.93 -10.13 -18.61
CA LEU A 296 9.62 -10.09 -17.95
C LEU A 296 8.54 -9.46 -18.84
N SER A 297 7.50 -10.24 -19.12
CA SER A 297 6.20 -9.70 -19.53
C SER A 297 5.33 -9.38 -18.31
N VAL A 298 4.32 -8.51 -18.51
CA VAL A 298 3.28 -8.23 -17.51
C VAL A 298 2.65 -9.52 -16.96
N ASP A 299 2.42 -10.52 -17.82
CA ASP A 299 1.82 -11.79 -17.43
C ASP A 299 2.79 -12.68 -16.64
N LYS A 300 4.08 -12.75 -17.02
CA LYS A 300 5.12 -13.44 -16.20
C LYS A 300 5.19 -12.84 -14.79
N MET A 301 5.09 -11.51 -14.67
CA MET A 301 5.10 -10.82 -13.37
C MET A 301 3.83 -11.09 -12.56
N LYS A 302 2.65 -10.96 -13.18
CA LYS A 302 1.35 -11.30 -12.56
C LYS A 302 1.30 -12.74 -12.06
N GLU A 303 1.80 -13.69 -12.85
CA GLU A 303 1.81 -15.11 -12.48
C GLU A 303 2.82 -15.39 -11.37
N GLY A 304 4.01 -14.80 -11.42
CA GLY A 304 5.01 -14.91 -10.34
C GLY A 304 4.49 -14.39 -8.99
N ILE A 305 3.75 -13.27 -8.99
CA ILE A 305 3.10 -12.76 -7.78
C ILE A 305 2.04 -13.74 -7.26
N ARG A 306 1.18 -14.28 -8.13
CA ARG A 306 0.11 -15.21 -7.76
C ARG A 306 0.62 -16.57 -7.28
N ARG A 307 1.55 -17.21 -8.01
CA ARG A 307 2.06 -18.56 -7.71
C ARG A 307 3.26 -18.64 -6.78
N THR A 308 4.04 -17.57 -6.60
CA THR A 308 5.10 -17.58 -5.57
C THR A 308 4.61 -16.85 -4.32
N LEU A 309 4.33 -15.56 -4.43
CA LEU A 309 4.23 -14.70 -3.23
C LEU A 309 2.87 -14.84 -2.52
N LEU A 310 1.75 -14.90 -3.26
CA LEU A 310 0.42 -15.08 -2.67
C LEU A 310 0.16 -16.53 -2.20
N LEU A 311 0.81 -17.53 -2.79
CA LEU A 311 0.84 -18.89 -2.24
C LEU A 311 1.68 -18.95 -0.94
N MET A 312 2.89 -18.38 -0.93
CA MET A 312 3.69 -18.27 0.31
C MET A 312 2.95 -17.50 1.42
N TRP A 313 2.24 -16.42 1.08
CA TRP A 313 1.45 -15.67 2.05
C TRP A 313 0.37 -16.52 2.71
N GLU A 314 -0.36 -17.32 1.94
CA GLU A 314 -1.40 -18.22 2.47
C GLU A 314 -0.79 -19.38 3.28
N GLU A 315 0.30 -19.99 2.81
CA GLU A 315 1.04 -21.03 3.55
C GLU A 315 1.49 -20.54 4.93
N TRP A 316 1.99 -19.30 5.01
CA TRP A 316 2.68 -18.78 6.19
C TRP A 316 1.76 -18.06 7.18
N SER A 317 0.75 -17.35 6.69
CA SER A 317 -0.30 -16.79 7.55
C SER A 317 -1.07 -17.91 8.27
N ARG A 318 -1.38 -19.02 7.58
CA ARG A 318 -1.94 -20.24 8.18
C ARG A 318 -0.98 -20.92 9.15
N ALA A 319 0.32 -20.91 8.86
CA ALA A 319 1.33 -21.55 9.72
C ALA A 319 1.73 -20.73 10.96
N GLN A 320 1.21 -19.50 11.07
CA GLN A 320 1.45 -18.53 12.15
C GLN A 320 2.94 -18.14 12.29
N GLU A 321 3.58 -17.84 11.16
CA GLU A 321 4.96 -17.32 11.14
C GLU A 321 5.10 -15.95 11.82
N THR A 322 6.33 -15.51 12.11
CA THR A 322 6.57 -14.29 12.90
C THR A 322 5.98 -13.04 12.21
N PRO A 323 5.44 -12.06 12.96
CA PRO A 323 4.94 -10.81 12.38
C PRO A 323 6.00 -10.03 11.59
N ALA A 324 7.28 -10.17 11.93
CA ALA A 324 8.39 -9.57 11.19
C ALA A 324 8.63 -10.26 9.84
N LEU A 325 8.61 -11.61 9.80
CA LEU A 325 8.78 -12.39 8.57
C LEU A 325 7.58 -12.22 7.62
N LEU A 326 6.36 -12.18 8.15
CA LEU A 326 5.16 -11.82 7.37
C LEU A 326 5.22 -10.35 6.92
N GLY A 327 5.67 -9.43 7.77
CA GLY A 327 5.92 -8.04 7.37
C GLY A 327 6.89 -7.91 6.20
N LEU A 328 7.92 -8.76 6.15
CA LEU A 328 8.89 -8.85 5.07
C LEU A 328 8.26 -9.35 3.76
N LEU A 329 7.51 -10.46 3.81
CA LEU A 329 6.83 -11.01 2.63
C LEU A 329 5.77 -10.05 2.09
N ARG A 330 5.06 -9.33 2.96
CA ARG A 330 4.17 -8.22 2.56
C ARG A 330 4.93 -7.13 1.80
N GLN A 331 6.13 -6.77 2.26
CA GLN A 331 6.96 -5.78 1.58
C GLN A 331 7.40 -6.25 0.19
N GLU A 332 7.78 -7.51 0.01
CA GLU A 332 8.08 -8.08 -1.32
C GLU A 332 6.86 -8.08 -2.25
N ILE A 333 5.66 -8.37 -1.73
CA ILE A 333 4.42 -8.28 -2.52
C ILE A 333 4.14 -6.83 -2.93
N GLU A 334 4.33 -5.85 -2.04
CA GLU A 334 4.17 -4.43 -2.39
C GLU A 334 5.23 -3.97 -3.42
N TYR A 335 6.49 -4.38 -3.26
CA TYR A 335 7.56 -4.17 -4.24
C TYR A 335 7.21 -4.78 -5.61
N SER A 336 6.64 -5.98 -5.63
CA SER A 336 6.22 -6.67 -6.85
C SER A 336 5.12 -5.91 -7.59
N ILE A 337 4.12 -5.43 -6.86
CA ILE A 337 3.02 -4.64 -7.41
C ILE A 337 3.54 -3.30 -7.92
N TYR A 338 4.41 -2.61 -7.18
CA TYR A 338 5.06 -1.39 -7.64
C TYR A 338 5.83 -1.60 -8.95
N PHE A 339 6.56 -2.70 -9.08
CA PHE A 339 7.28 -3.06 -10.31
C PHE A 339 6.31 -3.31 -11.48
N LEU A 340 5.25 -4.09 -11.23
CA LEU A 340 4.20 -4.38 -12.22
C LEU A 340 3.50 -3.11 -12.72
N GLU A 341 3.18 -2.15 -11.84
CA GLU A 341 2.60 -0.85 -12.21
C GLU A 341 3.58 0.01 -13.03
N ARG A 342 4.89 -0.06 -12.73
CA ARG A 342 5.92 0.68 -13.48
C ARG A 342 6.14 0.14 -14.89
N VAL A 343 6.13 -1.19 -15.06
CA VAL A 343 6.36 -1.89 -16.34
C VAL A 343 5.11 -1.83 -17.24
N SER A 344 3.93 -2.06 -16.69
CA SER A 344 2.67 -1.94 -17.45
C SER A 344 2.31 -0.48 -17.77
N GLY A 345 2.67 0.45 -16.87
CA GLY A 345 2.17 1.83 -16.91
C GLY A 345 0.72 1.97 -16.44
N GLU A 346 0.10 0.89 -15.96
CA GLU A 346 -1.25 0.84 -15.42
C GLU A 346 -1.21 0.70 -13.89
N ARG A 347 -2.36 0.82 -13.23
CA ARG A 347 -2.49 0.52 -11.80
C ARG A 347 -3.07 -0.87 -11.60
N VAL A 348 -2.60 -1.57 -10.57
CA VAL A 348 -3.20 -2.84 -10.17
C VAL A 348 -4.45 -2.57 -9.33
N ASP A 349 -5.58 -3.08 -9.81
CA ASP A 349 -6.79 -3.18 -9.01
C ASP A 349 -6.70 -4.44 -8.12
N ALA A 350 -6.59 -4.27 -6.81
CA ALA A 350 -6.50 -5.39 -5.86
C ALA A 350 -7.84 -6.15 -5.69
N LEU A 351 -8.91 -5.69 -6.34
CA LEU A 351 -10.22 -6.33 -6.43
C LEU A 351 -10.53 -6.91 -7.83
N ASP A 352 -9.55 -6.94 -8.74
CA ASP A 352 -9.66 -7.71 -9.98
C ASP A 352 -9.72 -9.21 -9.65
N ASP A 353 -10.67 -9.93 -10.29
CA ASP A 353 -10.88 -11.36 -10.07
C ASP A 353 -9.60 -12.18 -10.28
N TYR A 354 -8.68 -11.75 -11.16
CA TYR A 354 -7.38 -12.40 -11.39
C TYR A 354 -6.55 -12.59 -10.10
N TRP A 355 -6.69 -11.68 -9.13
CA TRP A 355 -5.99 -11.77 -7.85
C TRP A 355 -6.74 -12.58 -6.79
N SER A 356 -7.93 -13.08 -7.10
CA SER A 356 -8.78 -13.83 -6.17
C SER A 356 -8.79 -15.32 -6.55
N PRO A 357 -8.76 -16.25 -5.59
CA PRO A 357 -8.80 -17.69 -5.88
C PRO A 357 -10.12 -18.08 -6.55
N HIS A 358 -10.07 -18.32 -7.87
CA HIS A 358 -11.24 -18.60 -8.71
C HIS A 358 -12.00 -19.89 -8.31
N GLN A 359 -11.36 -20.78 -7.55
CA GLN A 359 -11.92 -22.07 -7.13
C GLN A 359 -11.54 -22.37 -5.69
N ARG A 360 -12.38 -23.13 -4.97
CA ARG A 360 -12.08 -23.65 -3.60
C ARG A 360 -10.86 -24.60 -3.52
N ARG A 361 -10.13 -24.80 -4.62
CA ARG A 361 -8.89 -25.60 -4.72
C ARG A 361 -7.66 -24.76 -5.06
N ASP A 362 -7.82 -23.50 -5.46
CA ASP A 362 -6.70 -22.55 -5.53
C ASP A 362 -6.38 -22.11 -4.10
N PHE A 363 -5.25 -22.57 -3.57
CA PHE A 363 -4.81 -22.27 -2.20
C PHE A 363 -4.06 -20.93 -2.09
N SER A 364 -4.34 -19.96 -2.97
CA SER A 364 -3.72 -18.63 -2.98
C SER A 364 -4.55 -17.60 -2.21
N ALA A 365 -3.89 -16.82 -1.36
CA ALA A 365 -4.48 -15.64 -0.75
C ALA A 365 -4.91 -14.62 -1.81
N SER A 366 -5.93 -13.81 -1.53
CA SER A 366 -6.28 -12.68 -2.40
C SER A 366 -5.23 -11.57 -2.24
N LEU A 367 -4.93 -10.81 -3.29
CA LEU A 367 -3.95 -9.70 -3.19
C LEU A 367 -4.33 -8.68 -2.10
N ILE A 368 -5.62 -8.40 -1.91
CA ILE A 368 -6.12 -7.53 -0.84
C ILE A 368 -5.92 -8.09 0.58
N ASP A 369 -5.79 -9.41 0.75
CA ASP A 369 -5.57 -10.02 2.06
C ASP A 369 -4.07 -9.97 2.46
N ALA A 370 -3.18 -10.01 1.45
CA ALA A 370 -1.76 -9.75 1.63
C ALA A 370 -1.44 -8.24 1.77
N LEU A 371 -2.05 -7.41 0.92
CA LEU A 371 -1.96 -5.94 0.92
C LEU A 371 -3.31 -5.30 1.31
N PRO A 372 -3.69 -5.29 2.61
CA PRO A 372 -4.94 -4.71 3.10
C PRO A 372 -4.90 -3.17 3.09
N ARG A 373 -4.88 -2.58 1.89
CA ARG A 373 -4.91 -1.14 1.64
C ARG A 373 -6.30 -0.59 1.97
N GLU A 374 -6.36 0.50 2.74
CA GLU A 374 -7.63 1.11 3.16
C GLU A 374 -8.55 1.52 1.99
N GLU A 375 -7.99 2.05 0.89
CA GLU A 375 -8.76 2.36 -0.33
C GLU A 375 -9.44 1.11 -0.91
N ASP A 376 -8.76 -0.04 -0.90
CA ASP A 376 -9.27 -1.29 -1.48
C ASP A 376 -10.21 -2.03 -0.51
N LEU A 377 -9.93 -2.03 0.80
CA LEU A 377 -10.82 -2.57 1.85
C LEU A 377 -12.16 -1.82 1.87
N ALA A 378 -12.11 -0.48 1.87
CA ALA A 378 -13.30 0.35 1.82
C ALA A 378 -14.12 0.05 0.56
N ARG A 379 -13.48 -0.16 -0.59
CA ARG A 379 -14.16 -0.52 -1.85
C ARG A 379 -14.70 -1.96 -1.86
N ARG A 380 -14.05 -2.92 -1.19
CA ARG A 380 -14.53 -4.30 -1.03
C ARG A 380 -15.83 -4.33 -0.22
N ASP A 381 -15.80 -3.67 0.94
CA ASP A 381 -16.74 -3.87 2.04
C ASP A 381 -17.90 -2.86 2.05
N PHE A 382 -17.77 -1.71 1.38
CA PHE A 382 -18.82 -0.70 1.29
C PHE A 382 -20.17 -1.24 0.77
N PRO A 383 -20.26 -2.03 -0.32
CA PRO A 383 -21.52 -2.61 -0.78
C PRO A 383 -22.26 -3.41 0.31
N ARG A 384 -21.54 -4.34 0.96
CA ARG A 384 -22.05 -5.17 2.05
C ARG A 384 -22.48 -4.36 3.26
N ASN A 385 -21.65 -3.41 3.68
CA ASN A 385 -21.94 -2.60 4.85
C ASN A 385 -23.15 -1.67 4.59
N VAL A 386 -23.27 -1.07 3.39
CA VAL A 386 -24.44 -0.28 2.98
C VAL A 386 -25.74 -1.10 2.97
N CYS A 387 -25.69 -2.37 2.54
CA CYS A 387 -26.84 -3.28 2.64
C CYS A 387 -27.38 -3.42 4.07
N ILE A 388 -26.52 -3.35 5.09
CA ILE A 388 -26.92 -3.45 6.50
C ILE A 388 -27.67 -2.18 6.94
N TYR A 389 -27.13 -0.99 6.67
CA TYR A 389 -27.78 0.27 7.07
C TYR A 389 -29.08 0.55 6.31
N LEU A 390 -29.16 0.20 5.01
CA LEU A 390 -30.35 0.45 4.19
C LEU A 390 -31.42 -0.65 4.27
N LYS A 391 -31.23 -1.69 5.09
CA LYS A 391 -32.12 -2.86 5.16
C LYS A 391 -33.61 -2.49 5.35
N GLU A 392 -33.90 -1.52 6.22
CA GLU A 392 -35.25 -1.02 6.48
C GLU A 392 -35.85 -0.31 5.26
N TYR A 393 -35.12 0.64 4.66
CA TYR A 393 -35.59 1.39 3.49
C TYR A 393 -35.86 0.54 2.26
N ARG A 394 -35.23 -0.63 2.12
CA ARG A 394 -35.55 -1.57 1.02
C ARG A 394 -36.95 -2.16 1.09
N ALA A 395 -37.59 -2.15 2.27
CA ALA A 395 -38.99 -2.55 2.40
C ALA A 395 -39.95 -1.41 2.01
N THR A 396 -39.64 -0.17 2.41
CA THR A 396 -40.52 1.00 2.20
C THR A 396 -40.31 1.68 0.83
N VAL A 397 -39.14 1.56 0.21
CA VAL A 397 -38.77 2.23 -1.05
C VAL A 397 -38.44 1.17 -2.11
N PRO A 398 -39.41 0.77 -2.97
CA PRO A 398 -39.23 -0.32 -3.94
C PRO A 398 -38.06 -0.11 -4.91
N GLN A 399 -37.74 1.14 -5.26
CA GLN A 399 -36.62 1.49 -6.13
C GLN A 399 -35.25 1.18 -5.50
N LEU A 400 -35.18 0.94 -4.18
CA LEU A 400 -33.99 0.49 -3.47
C LEU A 400 -33.96 -1.04 -3.24
N ALA A 401 -35.04 -1.76 -3.53
CA ALA A 401 -35.12 -3.21 -3.32
C ALA A 401 -34.15 -3.98 -4.23
N HIS A 402 -33.96 -3.51 -5.47
CA HIS A 402 -32.98 -4.05 -6.44
C HIS A 402 -31.53 -3.62 -6.17
N LEU A 403 -31.28 -2.78 -5.16
CA LEU A 403 -30.00 -2.12 -4.92
C LEU A 403 -29.06 -3.00 -4.09
N ASP A 404 -28.82 -4.24 -4.55
CA ASP A 404 -28.01 -5.25 -3.86
C ASP A 404 -26.49 -4.94 -3.83
N GLU A 405 -25.68 -5.85 -3.29
CA GLU A 405 -24.22 -5.66 -3.26
C GLU A 405 -23.60 -5.52 -4.66
N THR A 406 -24.17 -6.18 -5.67
CA THR A 406 -23.70 -6.12 -7.06
C THR A 406 -24.02 -4.76 -7.67
N ALA A 407 -25.26 -4.29 -7.52
CA ALA A 407 -25.72 -2.98 -7.97
C ALA A 407 -24.91 -1.84 -7.32
N ILE A 408 -24.70 -1.90 -5.99
CA ILE A 408 -23.85 -0.94 -5.28
C ILE A 408 -22.41 -1.01 -5.80
N ARG A 409 -21.85 -2.20 -6.03
CA ARG A 409 -20.48 -2.39 -6.56
C ARG A 409 -20.31 -1.82 -7.97
N THR A 410 -21.32 -1.91 -8.83
CA THR A 410 -21.33 -1.28 -10.16
C THR A 410 -21.29 0.26 -10.07
N HIS A 411 -22.19 0.88 -9.30
CA HIS A 411 -22.16 2.34 -9.08
C HIS A 411 -20.86 2.80 -8.39
N LEU A 412 -20.33 1.99 -7.46
CA LEU A 412 -19.07 2.23 -6.77
C LEU A 412 -17.90 2.26 -7.75
N ASN A 413 -17.74 1.22 -8.57
CA ASN A 413 -16.65 1.11 -9.55
C ASN A 413 -16.68 2.25 -10.58
N ALA A 414 -17.85 2.59 -11.12
CA ALA A 414 -18.01 3.72 -12.04
C ALA A 414 -17.63 5.06 -11.39
N GLY A 415 -18.02 5.28 -10.12
CA GLY A 415 -17.74 6.53 -9.40
C GLY A 415 -16.32 6.67 -8.84
N TRP A 416 -15.62 5.56 -8.55
CA TRP A 416 -14.40 5.51 -7.74
C TRP A 416 -13.22 6.35 -8.27
N PHE A 417 -12.96 6.21 -9.57
CA PHE A 417 -11.92 6.97 -10.26
C PHE A 417 -12.44 8.32 -10.75
N ALA A 418 -13.73 8.42 -11.10
CA ALA A 418 -14.35 9.65 -11.58
C ALA A 418 -14.44 10.73 -10.49
N SER A 419 -14.68 10.38 -9.22
CA SER A 419 -15.00 11.31 -8.13
C SER A 419 -14.19 11.12 -6.85
N ARG A 420 -13.18 11.97 -6.66
CA ARG A 420 -12.40 12.07 -5.40
C ARG A 420 -13.27 12.31 -4.16
N ALA A 421 -14.40 13.00 -4.31
CA ALA A 421 -15.36 13.21 -3.22
C ALA A 421 -16.06 11.91 -2.81
N PHE A 422 -16.45 11.09 -3.80
CA PHE A 422 -17.11 9.80 -3.54
C PHE A 422 -16.15 8.77 -2.96
N ARG A 423 -14.91 8.72 -3.45
CA ARG A 423 -13.86 7.89 -2.82
C ARG A 423 -13.65 8.24 -1.36
N ARG A 424 -13.57 9.54 -1.03
CA ARG A 424 -13.44 10.00 0.35
C ARG A 424 -14.68 9.72 1.20
N PHE A 425 -15.88 9.82 0.64
CA PHE A 425 -17.12 9.40 1.32
C PHE A 425 -17.06 7.93 1.75
N VAL A 426 -16.67 7.04 0.82
CA VAL A 426 -16.55 5.59 1.07
C VAL A 426 -15.45 5.28 2.10
N LEU A 427 -14.31 5.97 2.04
CA LEU A 427 -13.24 5.86 3.05
C LEU A 427 -13.70 6.28 4.45
N ALA A 428 -14.31 7.47 4.59
CA ALA A 428 -14.80 7.96 5.89
C ALA A 428 -15.91 7.04 6.46
N PHE A 429 -16.77 6.51 5.59
CA PHE A 429 -17.77 5.51 5.96
C PHE A 429 -17.16 4.18 6.44
N HIS A 430 -16.14 3.66 5.75
CA HIS A 430 -15.43 2.45 6.16
C HIS A 430 -14.77 2.61 7.54
N ARG A 431 -14.05 3.73 7.75
CA ARG A 431 -13.44 4.10 9.03
C ARG A 431 -14.46 4.14 10.17
N LEU A 432 -15.56 4.88 9.98
CA LEU A 432 -16.62 4.97 10.98
C LEU A 432 -17.22 3.60 11.28
N HIS A 433 -17.44 2.76 10.26
CA HIS A 433 -18.01 1.42 10.46
C HIS A 433 -17.10 0.52 11.29
N GLU A 434 -15.80 0.48 11.01
CA GLU A 434 -14.86 -0.33 11.78
C GLU A 434 -14.62 0.24 13.19
N GLN A 435 -14.59 1.57 13.35
CA GLN A 435 -14.58 2.23 14.66
C GLN A 435 -15.83 1.92 15.50
N LEU A 436 -16.99 1.67 14.88
CA LEU A 436 -18.22 1.24 15.55
C LEU A 436 -18.26 -0.27 15.83
N ARG A 437 -17.51 -1.09 15.08
CA ARG A 437 -17.36 -2.55 15.32
C ARG A 437 -16.37 -2.91 16.42
N GLY A 438 -15.30 -2.12 16.58
CA GLY A 438 -14.14 -2.51 17.38
C GLY A 438 -14.46 -2.82 18.85
N PRO A 439 -13.89 -3.90 19.43
CA PRO A 439 -14.04 -4.21 20.85
C PRO A 439 -13.42 -3.12 21.75
N GLN A 440 -13.75 -3.16 23.05
CA GLN A 440 -13.43 -2.10 24.00
C GLN A 440 -11.93 -1.77 24.04
N SER A 441 -11.59 -0.55 23.63
CA SER A 441 -10.29 0.07 23.78
C SER A 441 -9.90 0.29 25.25
N THR A 442 -8.62 0.59 25.49
CA THR A 442 -8.16 1.18 26.76
C THR A 442 -8.83 2.54 27.01
N PRO A 443 -8.83 3.09 28.23
CA PRO A 443 -9.48 4.38 28.52
C PRO A 443 -9.02 5.54 27.62
N ASP A 444 -7.72 5.64 27.34
CA ASP A 444 -7.17 6.74 26.53
C ASP A 444 -7.45 6.53 25.03
N GLU A 445 -7.37 5.28 24.55
CA GLU A 445 -7.83 4.91 23.21
C GLU A 445 -9.35 5.12 23.04
N LYS A 446 -10.15 5.01 24.11
CA LYS A 446 -11.58 5.34 24.05
C LYS A 446 -11.73 6.83 23.72
N VAL A 447 -11.03 7.73 24.42
CA VAL A 447 -11.06 9.20 24.18
C VAL A 447 -10.67 9.52 22.73
N ILE A 448 -9.54 8.99 22.24
CA ILE A 448 -9.09 9.24 20.86
C ILE A 448 -10.13 8.76 19.83
N ARG A 449 -10.69 7.54 20.03
CA ARG A 449 -11.75 7.01 19.16
C ARG A 449 -13.08 7.79 19.25
N GLN A 450 -13.32 8.64 20.25
CA GLN A 450 -14.53 9.50 20.26
C GLN A 450 -14.38 10.61 19.22
N SER A 451 -13.26 11.33 19.28
CA SER A 451 -12.92 12.41 18.34
C SER A 451 -12.90 11.92 16.90
N GLU A 452 -12.18 10.82 16.63
CA GLU A 452 -12.10 10.28 15.27
C GLU A 452 -13.46 9.86 14.70
N ARG A 453 -14.36 9.31 15.53
CA ARG A 453 -15.70 8.86 15.09
C ARG A 453 -16.57 10.04 14.68
N ILE A 454 -16.61 11.12 15.47
CA ILE A 454 -17.42 12.29 15.11
C ILE A 454 -16.81 13.01 13.90
N GLU A 455 -15.48 13.12 13.82
CA GLU A 455 -14.78 13.56 12.60
C GLU A 455 -15.17 12.77 11.35
N GLN A 456 -15.21 11.42 11.42
CA GLN A 456 -15.62 10.61 10.27
C GLN A 456 -17.09 10.84 9.91
N PHE A 457 -17.99 10.95 10.88
CA PHE A 457 -19.41 11.27 10.66
C PHE A 457 -19.60 12.63 9.96
N ASN A 458 -18.80 13.63 10.36
CA ASN A 458 -18.82 14.96 9.77
C ASN A 458 -18.26 14.95 8.34
N LEU A 459 -17.15 14.23 8.12
CA LEU A 459 -16.56 14.02 6.80
C LEU A 459 -17.51 13.29 5.84
N ILE A 460 -18.24 12.27 6.30
CA ILE A 460 -19.29 11.57 5.52
C ILE A 460 -20.33 12.59 5.02
N SER A 461 -20.86 13.43 5.91
CA SER A 461 -21.89 14.43 5.57
C SER A 461 -21.38 15.49 4.57
N MET A 462 -20.18 16.03 4.81
CA MET A 462 -19.51 16.99 3.90
C MET A 462 -19.11 16.37 2.55
N HIS A 463 -18.80 15.08 2.51
CA HIS A 463 -18.42 14.40 1.27
C HIS A 463 -19.65 14.02 0.44
N ALA A 464 -20.76 13.64 1.07
CA ALA A 464 -22.05 13.48 0.40
C ALA A 464 -22.49 14.77 -0.31
N GLU A 465 -22.40 15.93 0.37
CA GLU A 465 -22.67 17.25 -0.24
C GLU A 465 -21.86 17.47 -1.52
N ARG A 466 -20.56 17.13 -1.53
CA ARG A 466 -19.69 17.31 -2.70
C ARG A 466 -20.01 16.34 -3.84
N VAL A 467 -20.45 15.11 -3.54
CA VAL A 467 -20.90 14.16 -4.57
C VAL A 467 -22.25 14.59 -5.16
N LEU A 468 -23.22 14.94 -4.31
CA LEU A 468 -24.53 15.44 -4.71
C LEU A 468 -24.40 16.74 -5.52
N SER A 469 -23.54 17.68 -5.09
CA SER A 469 -23.22 18.91 -5.83
C SER A 469 -22.72 18.63 -7.24
N ARG A 470 -21.85 17.62 -7.40
CA ARG A 470 -21.31 17.25 -8.71
C ARG A 470 -22.37 16.59 -9.59
N ALA A 471 -23.21 15.72 -9.01
CA ALA A 471 -24.32 15.10 -9.73
C ALA A 471 -25.36 16.14 -10.18
N ALA A 472 -25.70 17.09 -9.31
CA ALA A 472 -26.55 18.25 -9.63
C ALA A 472 -26.01 19.05 -10.81
N ARG A 473 -24.77 19.54 -10.72
CA ARG A 473 -24.12 20.32 -11.77
C ARG A 473 -23.94 19.57 -13.09
N ALA A 474 -23.75 18.25 -13.05
CA ALA A 474 -23.70 17.41 -14.25
C ALA A 474 -25.06 17.30 -14.97
N ARG A 475 -26.18 17.43 -14.25
CA ARG A 475 -27.55 17.45 -14.82
C ARG A 475 -27.99 18.84 -15.28
N THR A 476 -27.61 19.89 -14.55
CA THR A 476 -28.11 21.26 -14.77
C THR A 476 -27.16 22.18 -15.54
N GLY A 477 -25.91 21.75 -15.77
CA GLY A 477 -24.87 22.57 -16.41
C GLY A 477 -24.37 23.74 -15.56
N GLN A 478 -24.83 23.88 -14.30
CA GLN A 478 -24.51 25.04 -13.45
C GLN A 478 -23.02 25.10 -13.08
N LYS A 479 -22.47 26.32 -13.08
CA LYS A 479 -21.06 26.59 -12.76
C LYS A 479 -20.80 26.85 -11.26
N SER A 480 -21.75 27.48 -10.58
CA SER A 480 -21.75 27.69 -9.13
C SER A 480 -22.11 26.41 -8.35
N TYR A 481 -21.87 26.43 -7.05
CA TYR A 481 -22.42 25.45 -6.11
C TYR A 481 -23.74 25.98 -5.53
N SER A 482 -24.77 25.13 -5.50
CA SER A 482 -26.02 25.42 -4.79
C SER A 482 -25.79 25.39 -3.27
N ASP A 483 -26.48 26.27 -2.54
CA ASP A 483 -26.66 26.11 -1.09
C ASP A 483 -27.19 24.70 -0.76
N VAL A 484 -26.84 24.15 0.41
CA VAL A 484 -27.17 22.77 0.77
C VAL A 484 -28.68 22.52 0.87
N ARG A 485 -29.50 23.50 1.31
CA ARG A 485 -30.97 23.37 1.29
C ARG A 485 -31.53 23.47 -0.13
N ALA A 486 -30.87 24.20 -1.04
CA ALA A 486 -31.21 24.19 -2.47
C ALA A 486 -30.82 22.87 -3.14
N LEU A 487 -29.61 22.37 -2.89
CA LEU A 487 -29.08 21.10 -3.39
C LEU A 487 -29.93 19.90 -2.97
N ALA A 488 -30.42 19.88 -1.72
CA ALA A 488 -31.33 18.86 -1.24
C ALA A 488 -32.67 18.87 -1.98
N ARG A 489 -33.29 20.05 -2.16
CA ARG A 489 -34.55 20.20 -2.91
C ARG A 489 -34.39 19.81 -4.38
N GLU A 490 -33.30 20.23 -5.03
CA GLU A 490 -32.99 19.86 -6.42
C GLU A 490 -32.79 18.34 -6.57
N SER A 491 -32.02 17.73 -5.66
CA SER A 491 -31.73 16.30 -5.68
C SER A 491 -32.95 15.44 -5.36
N LEU A 492 -33.79 15.84 -4.40
CA LEU A 492 -35.07 15.18 -4.12
C LEU A 492 -36.01 15.29 -5.32
N ASN A 493 -36.21 16.49 -5.88
CA ASN A 493 -37.07 16.69 -7.06
C ASN A 493 -36.61 15.84 -8.25
N TYR A 494 -35.30 15.67 -8.44
CA TYR A 494 -34.75 14.77 -9.45
C TYR A 494 -35.10 13.30 -9.16
N VAL A 495 -34.91 12.81 -7.93
CA VAL A 495 -35.27 11.43 -7.53
C VAL A 495 -36.78 11.18 -7.68
N LEU A 496 -37.62 12.03 -7.09
CA LEU A 496 -39.07 11.92 -7.19
C LEU A 496 -39.53 11.97 -8.66
N GLY A 497 -38.95 12.83 -9.49
CA GLY A 497 -39.25 12.93 -10.92
C GLY A 497 -38.87 11.68 -11.70
N ARG A 498 -37.67 11.14 -11.44
CA ARG A 498 -37.17 9.90 -12.08
C ARG A 498 -37.92 8.65 -11.64
N TRP A 499 -38.57 8.67 -10.47
CA TRP A 499 -39.34 7.55 -9.92
C TRP A 499 -40.87 7.72 -10.05
N GLY A 500 -41.35 8.76 -10.73
CA GLY A 500 -42.78 9.00 -10.98
C GLY A 500 -43.57 9.61 -9.82
N LEU A 501 -42.90 9.96 -8.71
CA LEU A 501 -43.50 10.46 -7.46
C LEU A 501 -43.75 11.99 -7.45
N MET A 502 -43.44 12.70 -8.55
CA MET A 502 -43.67 14.15 -8.70
C MET A 502 -45.11 14.52 -9.12
N GLY A 503 -45.98 13.55 -9.39
CA GLY A 503 -47.34 13.80 -9.88
C GLY A 503 -48.32 14.24 -8.79
N GLY A 504 -49.28 15.08 -9.19
CA GLY A 504 -50.45 15.44 -8.38
C GLY A 504 -50.15 16.06 -7.01
N ASP A 505 -51.07 15.85 -6.07
CA ASP A 505 -50.98 16.42 -4.72
C ASP A 505 -49.78 15.92 -3.92
N VAL A 506 -49.30 14.69 -4.17
CA VAL A 506 -48.13 14.10 -3.49
C VAL A 506 -46.88 14.94 -3.76
N GLY A 507 -46.58 15.25 -5.02
CA GLY A 507 -45.44 16.08 -5.39
C GLY A 507 -45.52 17.49 -4.78
N ALA A 508 -46.70 18.10 -4.81
CA ALA A 508 -46.95 19.41 -4.22
C ALA A 508 -46.83 19.42 -2.68
N ALA A 509 -47.30 18.36 -2.01
CA ALA A 509 -47.18 18.17 -0.57
C ALA A 509 -45.72 17.97 -0.15
N CYS A 510 -44.98 17.08 -0.83
CA CYS A 510 -43.55 16.85 -0.59
C CYS A 510 -42.73 18.14 -0.70
N GLN A 511 -42.92 18.93 -1.77
CA GLN A 511 -42.18 20.18 -1.94
C GLN A 511 -42.50 21.23 -0.87
N ARG A 512 -43.79 21.40 -0.54
CA ARG A 512 -44.26 22.33 0.50
C ARG A 512 -43.67 21.94 1.85
N ARG A 513 -43.83 20.67 2.24
CA ARG A 513 -43.41 20.13 3.53
C ARG A 513 -41.90 20.10 3.69
N MET A 514 -41.14 19.74 2.64
CA MET A 514 -39.68 19.81 2.67
C MET A 514 -39.20 21.25 2.89
N LYS A 515 -39.82 22.24 2.24
CA LYS A 515 -39.51 23.67 2.45
C LYS A 515 -39.76 24.10 3.90
N GLU A 516 -40.89 23.72 4.47
CA GLU A 516 -41.22 23.99 5.89
C GLU A 516 -40.18 23.36 6.83
N LEU A 517 -39.92 22.05 6.69
CA LEU A 517 -39.02 21.30 7.55
C LEU A 517 -37.57 21.80 7.48
N LEU A 518 -37.07 22.18 6.30
CA LEU A 518 -35.73 22.77 6.16
C LEU A 518 -35.59 24.14 6.83
N VAL A 519 -36.68 24.90 6.96
CA VAL A 519 -36.71 26.18 7.71
C VAL A 519 -36.87 25.93 9.22
N GLN A 520 -37.69 24.95 9.61
CA GLN A 520 -38.01 24.64 11.01
C GLN A 520 -36.93 23.84 11.75
N ARG A 521 -36.22 22.94 11.07
CA ARG A 521 -35.31 21.94 11.69
C ARG A 521 -33.85 22.03 11.24
N ALA A 522 -33.59 22.48 10.02
CA ALA A 522 -32.24 22.49 9.43
C ALA A 522 -31.60 23.88 9.46
N GLN A 523 -31.66 24.56 10.60
CA GLN A 523 -30.97 25.85 10.82
C GLN A 523 -29.46 25.66 10.94
N LEU A 524 -28.70 26.74 10.76
CA LEU A 524 -27.23 26.70 10.74
C LEU A 524 -26.61 27.00 12.12
N HIS A 525 -27.41 27.56 13.01
CA HIS A 525 -27.06 28.00 14.35
C HIS A 525 -28.13 27.49 15.34
N ASP A 526 -27.89 27.66 16.64
CA ASP A 526 -28.85 27.41 17.72
C ASP A 526 -29.31 25.95 17.89
N LEU A 527 -28.33 25.02 17.98
CA LEU A 527 -28.55 23.67 18.51
C LEU A 527 -28.38 23.65 20.03
N GLU A 528 -29.44 24.01 20.76
CA GLU A 528 -29.48 23.90 22.23
C GLU A 528 -29.37 22.44 22.70
N GLU A 529 -28.46 22.16 23.65
CA GLU A 529 -28.23 20.85 24.27
C GLU A 529 -29.54 20.18 24.72
N GLN A 530 -30.44 20.97 25.31
CA GLN A 530 -31.74 20.54 25.84
C GLN A 530 -32.72 20.07 24.76
N THR A 531 -32.53 20.48 23.50
CA THR A 531 -33.44 20.14 22.38
C THR A 531 -32.93 18.98 21.53
N GLY A 532 -31.62 18.74 21.52
CA GLY A 532 -30.97 17.64 20.78
C GLY A 532 -31.07 17.74 19.26
N LEU A 533 -30.57 16.72 18.55
CA LEU A 533 -30.65 16.70 17.09
C LEU A 533 -32.08 16.37 16.63
N ARG A 534 -32.88 17.42 16.35
CA ARG A 534 -34.32 17.34 15.99
C ARG A 534 -34.58 16.80 14.57
N LEU A 535 -34.17 15.56 14.35
CA LEU A 535 -34.47 14.76 13.16
C LEU A 535 -35.98 14.61 12.93
N VAL A 536 -36.33 14.26 11.69
CA VAL A 536 -37.70 14.18 11.17
C VAL A 536 -38.05 12.72 10.87
N ALA A 537 -39.20 12.26 11.34
CA ALA A 537 -39.77 10.96 10.96
C ALA A 537 -40.57 11.06 9.65
N ALA A 538 -40.64 9.99 8.86
CA ALA A 538 -41.44 9.95 7.62
C ALA A 538 -42.92 10.31 7.85
N SER A 539 -43.48 9.92 8.99
CA SER A 539 -44.84 10.28 9.42
C SER A 539 -45.07 11.79 9.59
N GLU A 540 -44.03 12.59 9.88
CA GLU A 540 -44.14 14.05 9.94
C GLU A 540 -44.24 14.71 8.56
N VAL A 541 -44.02 13.96 7.47
CA VAL A 541 -44.11 14.48 6.10
C VAL A 541 -45.56 14.46 5.58
N ALA A 542 -46.30 13.38 5.86
CA ALA A 542 -47.73 13.25 5.56
C ALA A 542 -48.15 13.60 4.11
N SER A 543 -47.34 13.23 3.11
CA SER A 543 -47.61 13.50 1.68
C SER A 543 -48.70 12.63 1.04
N GLY A 544 -49.23 11.65 1.78
CA GLY A 544 -50.11 10.60 1.24
C GLY A 544 -49.37 9.44 0.54
N ASN A 545 -48.04 9.45 0.50
CA ASN A 545 -47.24 8.37 -0.08
C ASN A 545 -45.98 8.07 0.76
N ASP A 546 -45.84 6.83 1.24
CA ASP A 546 -44.77 6.47 2.19
C ASP A 546 -43.37 6.48 1.56
N VAL A 547 -43.26 6.13 0.28
CA VAL A 547 -42.00 6.23 -0.48
C VAL A 547 -41.50 7.67 -0.51
N ALA A 548 -42.41 8.60 -0.82
CA ALA A 548 -42.09 10.03 -0.88
C ALA A 548 -41.89 10.65 0.52
N ASN A 549 -42.59 10.14 1.55
CA ASN A 549 -42.38 10.50 2.95
C ASN A 549 -40.96 10.16 3.42
N GLU A 550 -40.49 8.93 3.21
CA GLU A 550 -39.14 8.49 3.57
C GLU A 550 -38.06 9.28 2.84
N LEU A 551 -38.27 9.59 1.56
CA LEU A 551 -37.34 10.40 0.78
C LEU A 551 -37.26 11.85 1.29
N VAL A 552 -38.39 12.51 1.57
CA VAL A 552 -38.38 13.85 2.16
C VAL A 552 -37.68 13.85 3.52
N ALA A 553 -38.02 12.89 4.40
CA ALA A 553 -37.40 12.76 5.72
C ALA A 553 -35.88 12.53 5.60
N GLY A 554 -35.45 11.61 4.72
CA GLY A 554 -34.03 11.34 4.45
C GLY A 554 -33.26 12.57 3.96
N PHE A 555 -33.77 13.27 2.95
CA PHE A 555 -33.09 14.48 2.45
C PHE A 555 -33.08 15.62 3.47
N VAL A 556 -34.14 15.80 4.26
CA VAL A 556 -34.14 16.80 5.35
C VAL A 556 -33.13 16.41 6.44
N ASN A 557 -33.14 15.15 6.89
CA ASN A 557 -32.24 14.63 7.92
C ASN A 557 -30.77 14.68 7.50
N TRP A 558 -30.45 14.48 6.21
CA TRP A 558 -29.11 14.73 5.68
C TRP A 558 -28.70 16.20 5.80
N VAL A 559 -29.58 17.17 5.52
CA VAL A 559 -29.25 18.60 5.69
C VAL A 559 -29.10 18.97 7.17
N ILE A 560 -29.91 18.41 8.07
CA ILE A 560 -29.75 18.58 9.53
C ILE A 560 -28.37 18.04 9.97
N ALA A 561 -28.04 16.80 9.59
CA ALA A 561 -26.76 16.17 9.90
C ALA A 561 -25.57 16.96 9.32
N ARG A 562 -25.69 17.48 8.09
CA ARG A 562 -24.67 18.32 7.45
C ARG A 562 -24.50 19.68 8.13
N ASN A 563 -25.58 20.33 8.56
CA ASN A 563 -25.49 21.65 9.19
C ASN A 563 -24.95 21.56 10.62
N TYR A 564 -25.29 20.49 11.34
CA TYR A 564 -24.53 20.10 12.53
C TYR A 564 -23.05 19.82 12.19
N ALA A 565 -22.75 19.13 11.09
CA ALA A 565 -21.40 18.84 10.58
C ALA A 565 -20.53 20.07 10.18
N ALA A 566 -20.94 21.27 10.55
CA ALA A 566 -20.26 22.54 10.30
C ALA A 566 -20.04 23.41 11.57
N HIS A 567 -20.63 23.06 12.73
CA HIS A 567 -20.75 23.94 13.89
C HIS A 567 -20.64 23.19 15.25
N HIS A 568 -19.64 22.30 15.40
CA HIS A 568 -19.52 21.36 16.53
C HIS A 568 -19.13 21.97 17.88
N ASP A 569 -19.83 21.49 18.90
CA ASP A 569 -19.30 21.05 20.20
C ASP A 569 -20.37 20.31 21.05
N VAL A 570 -21.60 20.84 21.10
CA VAL A 570 -22.64 20.44 22.06
C VAL A 570 -23.13 18.98 21.96
N LEU A 571 -23.35 18.44 20.75
CA LEU A 571 -24.14 17.20 20.55
C LEU A 571 -23.32 15.97 20.12
N ASP A 572 -21.99 16.08 20.14
CA ASP A 572 -21.05 15.06 19.65
C ASP A 572 -21.20 13.71 20.39
N PHE A 573 -21.59 13.74 21.66
CA PHE A 573 -21.84 12.53 22.45
C PHE A 573 -23.10 11.77 21.98
N ASP A 574 -24.22 12.46 21.74
CA ASP A 574 -25.52 11.86 21.39
C ASP A 574 -25.58 11.25 19.98
N LEU A 575 -24.60 11.56 19.14
CA LEU A 575 -24.47 10.99 17.79
C LEU A 575 -23.56 9.77 17.75
N VAL A 576 -22.74 9.56 18.77
CA VAL A 576 -21.77 8.46 18.85
C VAL A 576 -22.16 7.41 19.90
N TYR A 577 -22.86 7.81 20.97
CA TYR A 577 -23.19 6.94 22.10
C TYR A 577 -24.68 6.70 22.27
N SER A 578 -25.04 5.42 22.34
CA SER A 578 -26.41 4.99 22.64
C SER A 578 -26.85 5.55 24.01
N ARG A 579 -27.82 6.47 23.99
CA ARG A 579 -28.60 6.84 25.16
C ARG A 579 -29.17 5.59 25.84
N ARG A 580 -29.37 5.64 27.16
CA ARG A 580 -29.84 4.49 27.97
C ARG A 580 -31.26 4.02 27.64
N ASP A 581 -32.03 4.78 26.86
CA ASP A 581 -33.39 4.44 26.47
C ASP A 581 -33.40 3.52 25.24
N ALA A 582 -33.52 2.22 25.48
CA ALA A 582 -33.34 1.16 24.49
C ALA A 582 -34.40 1.14 23.38
N ASN A 583 -35.49 1.91 23.50
CA ASN A 583 -36.62 1.90 22.58
C ASN A 583 -36.55 2.98 21.49
N ALA A 584 -35.67 3.97 21.63
CA ALA A 584 -35.54 5.09 20.68
C ALA A 584 -34.46 4.81 19.61
N PRO A 585 -34.70 5.11 18.32
CA PRO A 585 -33.69 4.94 17.29
C PRO A 585 -32.53 5.94 17.48
N HIS A 586 -31.30 5.43 17.54
CA HIS A 586 -30.11 6.24 17.82
C HIS A 586 -29.93 7.40 16.81
N PRO A 587 -29.81 8.67 17.24
CA PRO A 587 -29.78 9.82 16.33
C PRO A 587 -28.68 9.73 15.26
N GLY A 588 -27.47 9.32 15.63
CA GLY A 588 -26.37 9.12 14.68
C GLY A 588 -26.63 8.00 13.68
N SER A 589 -27.42 6.98 14.04
CA SER A 589 -27.84 5.91 13.12
C SER A 589 -28.83 6.42 12.09
N VAL A 590 -29.86 7.16 12.53
CA VAL A 590 -30.88 7.77 11.66
C VAL A 590 -30.24 8.80 10.72
N ALA A 591 -29.32 9.63 11.22
CA ALA A 591 -28.59 10.59 10.41
C ALA A 591 -27.68 9.91 9.36
N LEU A 592 -26.88 8.90 9.75
CA LEU A 592 -26.03 8.15 8.81
C LEU A 592 -26.85 7.42 7.74
N LYS A 593 -27.97 6.79 8.14
CA LYS A 593 -28.98 6.22 7.24
C LYS A 593 -29.51 7.25 6.24
N ALA A 594 -29.87 8.44 6.71
CA ALA A 594 -30.38 9.53 5.89
C ALA A 594 -29.36 10.04 4.86
N VAL A 595 -28.07 10.13 5.22
CA VAL A 595 -27.00 10.49 4.28
C VAL A 595 -26.83 9.42 3.20
N LEU A 596 -26.79 8.12 3.59
CA LEU A 596 -26.74 7.00 2.65
C LEU A 596 -27.94 6.98 1.70
N LEU A 597 -29.17 7.11 2.23
CA LEU A 597 -30.41 7.14 1.48
C LEU A 597 -30.42 8.27 0.43
N SER A 598 -30.08 9.48 0.86
CA SER A 598 -30.04 10.68 0.00
C SER A 598 -29.02 10.52 -1.13
N LEU A 599 -27.83 9.99 -0.82
CA LEU A 599 -26.76 9.80 -1.79
C LEU A 599 -27.11 8.70 -2.81
N LEU A 600 -27.51 7.51 -2.34
CA LEU A 600 -27.70 6.33 -3.18
C LEU A 600 -28.97 6.43 -4.03
N SER A 601 -30.04 7.07 -3.54
CA SER A 601 -31.22 7.36 -4.36
C SER A 601 -30.86 8.21 -5.59
N VAL A 602 -29.96 9.19 -5.44
CA VAL A 602 -29.50 10.03 -6.54
C VAL A 602 -28.57 9.27 -7.48
N LEU A 603 -27.69 8.42 -6.96
CA LEU A 603 -26.80 7.59 -7.77
C LEU A 603 -27.56 6.56 -8.63
N VAL A 604 -28.68 6.02 -8.13
CA VAL A 604 -29.55 5.09 -8.88
C VAL A 604 -30.50 5.80 -9.83
N ALA A 605 -31.04 6.98 -9.46
CA ALA A 605 -31.87 7.77 -10.36
C ALA A 605 -31.07 8.27 -11.59
N THR A 606 -29.75 8.45 -11.43
CA THR A 606 -28.81 8.82 -12.48
C THR A 606 -28.36 7.57 -13.27
N PRO A 607 -28.50 7.53 -14.61
CA PRO A 607 -27.95 6.43 -15.41
C PRO A 607 -26.44 6.27 -15.21
N VAL A 608 -25.96 5.03 -15.20
CA VAL A 608 -24.54 4.74 -15.43
C VAL A 608 -24.30 4.90 -16.94
N GLY A 609 -23.31 5.71 -17.32
CA GLY A 609 -22.90 5.97 -18.70
C GLY A 609 -21.39 5.98 -18.84
#